data_AF-A0A6A7G7Z4-F1
#
_entry.id   AF-A0A6A7G7Z4-F1
#
_cell.length_a   1.000
_cell.length_b   1.000
_cell.length_c   1.000
_cell.angle_alpha   90.00
_cell.angle_beta   90.00
_cell.angle_gamma   90.00
#
_symmetry.space_group_name_H-M   'P 1'
#
loop_
_entity.id
_entity.type
_entity.pdbx_description
1 polymer ?
#
loop_
_entity_poly.entity_id
_entity_poly.type
_entity_poly.pdbx_seq_one_letter_code
_entity_poly.pdbx_strand_id
1 'polypeptide(L)'
;MSEKWNVYESFQALLELGPFHIALEVILLAWVVWLLVAAKSRPRAIKLTKKEEEQLLAEWTPEPLLSSTPDPNHPALHTRTVHGKLGHYVDLGNGPLLNLASNDYLRFSENKSIE
;
A
#
# COMPACT_ATOMS: atom_id res chain seq x y z
N MET A 1 37.18 -16.95 -24.55
CA MET A 1 36.91 -16.56 -25.94
C MET A 1 35.51 -15.98 -25.97
N SER A 2 35.34 -14.72 -26.40
CA SER A 2 34.00 -14.11 -26.51
C SER A 2 33.27 -14.76 -27.68
N GLU A 3 32.29 -15.63 -27.41
CA GLU A 3 31.36 -16.07 -28.44
C GLU A 3 30.66 -14.84 -29.00
N LYS A 4 30.85 -14.61 -30.30
CA LYS A 4 30.15 -13.55 -31.01
C LYS A 4 28.81 -14.14 -31.42
N TRP A 5 27.73 -13.54 -30.95
CA TRP A 5 26.38 -14.00 -31.24
C TRP A 5 26.14 -13.98 -32.75
N ASN A 6 25.91 -15.16 -33.33
CA ASN A 6 25.67 -15.29 -34.76
C ASN A 6 24.17 -15.41 -35.01
N VAL A 7 23.59 -14.35 -35.57
CA VAL A 7 22.17 -14.30 -35.94
C VAL A 7 21.80 -15.46 -36.86
N TYR A 8 22.70 -15.88 -37.74
CA TYR A 8 22.45 -16.95 -38.69
C TYR A 8 22.25 -18.31 -38.00
N GLU A 9 23.10 -18.63 -37.02
CA GLU A 9 22.99 -19.87 -36.25
C GLU A 9 21.71 -19.89 -35.40
N SER A 10 21.29 -18.73 -34.90
CA SER A 10 20.04 -18.59 -34.16
C SER A 10 18.81 -18.88 -35.03
N PHE A 11 18.82 -18.41 -36.28
CA PHE A 11 17.75 -18.70 -37.26
C PHE A 11 17.76 -20.16 -37.72
N GLN A 12 18.93 -20.78 -37.88
CA GLN A 12 19.01 -22.20 -38.22
C GLN A 12 18.46 -23.07 -37.09
N ALA A 13 18.87 -22.81 -35.85
CA ALA A 13 18.32 -23.49 -34.68
C ALA A 13 16.79 -23.33 -34.61
N LEU A 14 16.27 -22.12 -34.86
CA LEU A 14 14.83 -21.87 -34.85
C LEU A 14 14.05 -22.69 -35.91
N LEU A 15 14.62 -22.86 -37.11
CA LEU A 15 13.99 -23.64 -38.19
C LEU A 15 14.11 -25.16 -38.00
N GLU A 16 15.09 -25.61 -37.23
CA GLU A 16 15.26 -27.02 -36.87
C GLU A 16 14.27 -27.47 -35.78
N LEU A 17 13.71 -26.54 -35.00
CA LEU A 17 12.68 -26.88 -34.01
C LEU A 17 11.34 -27.21 -34.69
N GLY A 18 10.61 -28.18 -34.11
CA GLY A 18 9.32 -28.63 -34.63
C GLY A 18 8.26 -27.52 -34.74
N PRO A 19 7.21 -27.72 -35.55
CA PRO A 19 6.26 -26.66 -35.95
C PRO A 19 5.52 -26.00 -34.78
N PHE A 20 5.31 -26.72 -33.68
CA PHE A 20 4.65 -26.19 -32.48
C PHE A 20 5.50 -25.15 -31.74
N HIS A 21 6.82 -25.32 -31.70
CA HIS A 21 7.71 -24.37 -31.06
C HIS A 21 7.75 -23.05 -31.82
N ILE A 22 7.84 -23.11 -33.15
CA ILE A 22 7.81 -21.93 -34.03
C ILE A 22 6.47 -21.19 -33.89
N ALA A 23 5.34 -21.91 -33.90
CA ALA A 23 4.02 -21.29 -33.73
C ALA A 23 3.89 -20.57 -32.38
N LEU A 24 4.37 -21.20 -31.29
CA LEU A 24 4.37 -20.61 -29.95
C LEU A 24 5.23 -19.35 -29.91
N GLU A 25 6.44 -19.39 -30.48
CA GLU A 25 7.37 -18.26 -30.47
C GLU A 25 6.83 -17.05 -31.24
N VAL A 26 6.19 -17.28 -32.39
CA VAL A 26 5.51 -16.22 -33.15
C VAL A 26 4.37 -15.60 -32.34
N ILE A 27 3.58 -16.41 -31.63
CA ILE A 27 2.51 -15.91 -30.75
C ILE A 27 3.08 -15.07 -29.60
N LEU A 28 4.17 -15.51 -28.97
CA LEU A 28 4.83 -14.75 -27.91
C LEU A 28 5.39 -13.42 -28.42
N LEU A 29 6.05 -13.41 -29.59
CA LEU A 29 6.54 -12.17 -30.20
C LEU A 29 5.39 -11.21 -30.51
N ALA A 30 4.30 -11.71 -31.09
CA ALA A 30 3.10 -10.91 -31.35
C ALA A 30 2.51 -10.34 -30.05
N TRP A 31 2.49 -11.14 -28.97
CA TRP A 31 2.01 -10.71 -27.66
C TRP A 31 2.87 -9.58 -27.06
N VAL A 32 4.21 -9.70 -27.14
CA VAL A 32 5.13 -8.66 -26.67
C VAL A 32 4.91 -7.36 -27.43
N VAL A 33 4.80 -7.42 -28.77
CA VAL A 33 4.52 -6.24 -29.60
C VAL A 33 3.19 -5.60 -29.21
N TRP A 34 2.14 -6.41 -29.00
CA TRP A 34 0.83 -5.92 -28.57
C TRP A 34 0.88 -5.22 -27.20
N LEU A 35 1.58 -5.81 -26.22
CA LEU A 35 1.75 -5.20 -24.90
C LEU A 35 2.45 -3.84 -24.97
N LEU A 36 3.47 -3.69 -25.82
CA LEU A 36 4.19 -2.42 -25.98
C LEU A 36 3.28 -1.32 -26.55
N VAL A 37 2.39 -1.68 -27.48
CA VAL A 37 1.41 -0.74 -28.05
C VAL A 37 0.29 -0.42 -27.05
N ALA A 38 -0.24 -1.42 -26.36
CA ALA A 38 -1.28 -1.25 -25.34
C ALA A 38 -0.81 -0.40 -24.15
N ALA A 39 0.45 -0.57 -23.72
CA ALA A 39 1.05 0.21 -22.63
C ALA A 39 1.18 1.71 -22.94
N LYS A 40 1.12 2.10 -24.22
CA LYS A 40 1.17 3.51 -24.64
C LYS A 40 -0.17 4.23 -24.43
N SER A 41 -1.28 3.50 -24.25
CA SER A 41 -2.59 4.07 -23.96
C SER A 41 -2.76 4.42 -22.47
N ARG A 42 -1.75 5.05 -21.85
CA ARG A 42 -1.98 5.69 -20.56
C ARG A 42 -2.96 6.85 -20.79
N PRO A 43 -4.04 6.96 -20.00
CA PRO A 43 -4.96 8.08 -20.14
C PRO A 43 -4.16 9.37 -20.00
N ARG A 44 -4.18 10.22 -21.03
CA ARG A 44 -3.59 11.56 -20.93
C ARG A 44 -4.32 12.25 -19.79
N ALA A 45 -3.56 12.75 -18.82
CA ALA A 45 -4.11 13.66 -17.83
C ALA A 45 -4.76 14.82 -18.60
N ILE A 46 -6.08 14.89 -18.54
CA ILE A 46 -6.84 16.02 -19.09
C ILE A 46 -6.38 17.23 -18.28
N LYS A 47 -5.63 18.13 -18.93
CA LYS A 47 -5.24 19.39 -18.30
C LYS A 47 -6.49 20.25 -18.27
N LEU A 48 -7.11 20.35 -17.11
CA LEU A 48 -8.24 21.24 -16.87
C LEU A 48 -7.76 22.70 -16.98
N THR A 49 -8.62 23.54 -17.53
CA THR A 49 -8.41 24.98 -17.61
C THR A 49 -8.68 25.60 -16.24
N LYS A 50 -8.03 26.71 -15.86
CA LYS A 50 -8.25 27.36 -14.55
C LYS A 50 -9.73 27.62 -14.22
N LYS A 51 -10.54 27.94 -15.23
CA LYS A 51 -11.99 28.15 -15.09
C LYS A 51 -12.76 26.86 -14.75
N GLU A 52 -12.35 25.73 -15.31
CA GLU A 52 -12.98 24.43 -15.04
C GLU A 52 -12.62 23.95 -13.63
N GLU A 53 -11.40 24.19 -13.19
CA GLU A 53 -10.97 23.92 -11.80
C GLU A 53 -11.78 24.73 -10.78
N GLU A 54 -11.98 26.03 -11.02
CA GLU A 54 -12.79 26.89 -10.14
C GLU A 54 -14.26 26.44 -10.08
N GLN A 55 -14.84 26.03 -11.21
CA GLN A 55 -16.20 25.51 -11.25
C GLN A 55 -16.32 24.17 -10.51
N LEU A 56 -15.36 23.26 -10.70
CA LEU A 56 -15.31 22.00 -9.97
C LEU A 56 -15.14 22.24 -8.46
N LEU A 57 -14.33 23.20 -8.05
CA LEU A 57 -14.13 23.53 -6.65
C LEU A 57 -15.42 24.11 -6.02
N ALA A 58 -16.20 24.89 -6.78
CA ALA A 58 -17.46 25.45 -6.32
C ALA A 58 -18.57 24.40 -6.19
N GLU A 59 -18.59 23.40 -7.07
CA GLU A 59 -19.54 22.27 -7.03
C GLU A 59 -19.12 21.17 -6.04
N TRP A 60 -17.83 21.11 -5.69
CA TRP A 60 -17.30 20.07 -4.83
C TRP A 60 -17.84 20.18 -3.41
N THR A 61 -18.60 19.16 -3.02
CA THR A 61 -19.02 18.94 -1.64
C THR A 61 -18.12 17.87 -1.03
N PRO A 62 -17.39 18.15 0.07
CA PRO A 62 -16.55 17.14 0.71
C PRO A 62 -17.43 15.99 1.20
N GLU A 63 -17.00 14.76 0.92
CA GLU A 63 -17.61 13.60 1.53
C GLU A 63 -17.36 13.66 3.05
N PRO A 64 -18.41 13.52 3.89
CA PRO A 64 -18.22 13.50 5.31
C PRO A 64 -17.38 12.28 5.69
N LEU A 65 -16.31 12.49 6.47
CA LEU A 65 -15.39 11.43 6.93
C LEU A 65 -16.10 10.31 7.72
N LEU A 66 -17.32 10.57 8.17
CA LEU A 66 -18.17 9.65 8.92
C LEU A 66 -19.58 9.68 8.33
N SER A 67 -20.14 8.50 8.08
CA SER A 67 -21.51 8.34 7.57
C SER A 67 -22.59 8.73 8.59
N SER A 68 -22.25 8.72 9.88
CA SER A 68 -23.10 9.16 10.97
C SER A 68 -22.28 9.87 12.05
N THR A 69 -22.90 10.80 12.77
CA THR A 69 -22.32 11.32 14.02
C THR A 69 -22.16 10.14 14.98
N PRO A 70 -20.95 9.83 15.47
CA PRO A 70 -20.75 8.73 16.41
C PRO A 70 -21.62 8.96 17.66
N ASP A 71 -22.12 7.86 18.23
CA ASP A 71 -22.90 7.89 19.47
C ASP A 71 -22.13 8.72 20.51
N PRO A 72 -22.74 9.74 21.13
CA PRO A 72 -22.09 10.53 22.18
C PRO A 72 -21.40 9.66 23.24
N ASN A 73 -21.95 8.49 23.57
CA ASN A 73 -21.41 7.55 24.56
C ASN A 73 -20.33 6.59 24.04
N HIS A 74 -19.87 6.74 22.79
CA HIS A 74 -18.87 5.84 22.22
C HIS A 74 -17.57 5.87 23.04
N PRO A 75 -16.99 4.72 23.44
CA PRO A 75 -15.79 4.68 24.28
C PRO A 75 -14.57 5.40 23.68
N ALA A 76 -14.48 5.49 22.35
CA ALA A 76 -13.40 6.23 21.69
C ALA A 76 -13.50 7.77 21.83
N LEU A 77 -14.69 8.31 22.12
CA LEU A 77 -14.88 9.74 22.41
C LEU A 77 -14.53 10.05 23.87
N HIS A 78 -14.63 9.07 24.76
CA HIS A 78 -14.36 9.18 26.18
C HIS A 78 -13.05 8.49 26.55
N THR A 79 -11.93 9.05 26.09
CA THR A 79 -10.61 8.51 26.41
C THR A 79 -10.35 8.63 27.91
N ARG A 80 -10.05 7.51 28.56
CA ARG A 80 -9.65 7.53 29.97
C ARG A 80 -8.23 8.05 30.09
N THR A 81 -8.02 9.01 30.99
CA THR A 81 -6.69 9.53 31.27
C THR A 81 -6.04 8.68 32.35
N VAL A 82 -4.79 8.27 32.12
CA VAL A 82 -3.99 7.53 33.10
C VAL A 82 -3.35 8.51 34.06
N HIS A 83 -3.50 8.25 35.36
CA HIS A 83 -2.86 9.03 36.41
C HIS A 83 -1.68 8.28 37.00
N GLY A 84 -0.53 8.96 37.11
CA GLY A 84 0.68 8.40 37.68
C GLY A 84 1.60 7.73 36.67
N LYS A 85 2.54 6.93 37.18
CA LYS A 85 3.56 6.27 36.39
C LYS A 85 2.99 5.03 35.71
N LEU A 86 3.29 4.84 34.42
CA LEU A 86 2.95 3.61 33.71
C LEU A 86 3.82 2.46 34.22
N GLY A 87 3.19 1.52 34.90
CA GLY A 87 3.81 0.28 35.36
C GLY A 87 2.96 -0.95 35.03
N HIS A 88 3.07 -2.00 35.84
CA HIS A 88 2.23 -3.20 35.72
C HIS A 88 0.77 -2.95 36.15
N TYR A 89 0.57 -1.97 37.05
CA TYR A 89 -0.76 -1.42 37.35
C TYR A 89 -0.83 0.04 36.91
N VAL A 90 -2.02 0.43 36.47
CA VAL A 90 -2.35 1.77 36.01
C VAL A 90 -3.64 2.21 36.71
N ASP A 91 -3.63 3.41 37.28
CA ASP A 91 -4.83 4.01 37.85
C ASP A 91 -5.51 4.93 36.81
N LEU A 92 -6.79 4.63 36.56
CA LEU A 92 -7.66 5.38 35.65
C LEU A 92 -8.69 6.21 36.42
N GLY A 93 -8.45 6.46 37.72
CA GLY A 93 -9.31 7.23 38.61
C GLY A 93 -10.38 6.41 39.33
N ASN A 94 -10.40 5.08 39.14
CA ASN A 94 -11.36 4.18 39.79
C ASN A 94 -10.66 2.95 40.40
N GLY A 95 -9.40 3.11 40.77
CA GLY A 95 -8.57 2.07 41.40
C GLY A 95 -7.53 1.47 40.44
N PRO A 96 -6.66 0.59 40.98
CA PRO A 96 -5.58 -0.01 40.21
C PRO A 96 -6.11 -1.05 39.23
N LEU A 97 -5.92 -0.80 37.93
CA LEU A 97 -6.20 -1.76 36.85
C LEU A 97 -4.90 -2.37 36.32
N LEU A 98 -4.95 -3.64 35.92
CA LEU A 98 -3.80 -4.32 35.33
C LEU A 98 -3.50 -3.74 33.93
N ASN A 99 -2.25 -3.34 33.71
CA ASN A 99 -1.79 -2.80 32.44
C ASN A 99 -1.34 -3.94 31.50
N LEU A 100 -2.16 -4.21 30.48
CA LEU A 100 -1.85 -5.20 29.43
C LEU A 100 -1.28 -4.57 28.15
N ALA A 101 -1.18 -3.24 28.08
CA ALA A 101 -0.77 -2.53 26.88
C ALA A 101 0.74 -2.29 26.81
N SER A 102 1.41 -2.09 27.94
CA SER A 102 2.83 -1.72 27.99
C SER A 102 3.79 -2.87 27.71
N ASN A 103 3.33 -4.13 27.76
CA ASN A 103 4.16 -5.34 27.62
C ASN A 103 5.42 -5.32 28.53
N ASP A 104 5.39 -4.61 29.66
CA ASP A 104 6.50 -4.56 30.62
C ASP A 104 6.44 -5.76 31.56
N TYR A 105 6.74 -6.94 31.03
CA TYR A 105 6.69 -8.21 31.76
C TYR A 105 7.73 -8.29 32.89
N LEU A 106 8.85 -7.58 32.75
CA LEU A 106 9.99 -7.63 33.67
C LEU A 106 9.97 -6.49 34.70
N ARG A 107 8.97 -5.60 34.63
CA ARG A 107 8.74 -4.49 35.57
C ARG A 107 9.91 -3.53 35.64
N PHE A 108 10.62 -3.32 34.54
CA PHE A 108 11.75 -2.40 34.53
C PHE A 108 11.30 -0.96 34.68
N SER A 109 10.11 -0.62 34.17
CA SER A 109 9.57 0.73 34.33
C SER A 109 9.43 1.13 35.80
N GLU A 110 9.20 0.20 36.72
CA GLU A 110 9.00 0.50 38.15
C GLU A 110 10.27 0.46 38.99
N ASN A 111 11.37 -0.02 38.41
CA ASN A 111 12.58 -0.27 39.17
C ASN A 111 13.40 1.01 39.35
N LYS A 112 13.45 1.54 40.58
CA LYS A 112 14.22 2.73 40.96
C LYS A 112 15.73 2.63 40.72
N SER A 113 16.28 1.43 40.52
CA SER A 113 17.70 1.27 40.21
C SER A 113 18.02 1.39 38.72
N ILE A 114 17.00 1.35 37.86
CA ILE A 114 17.14 1.36 36.39
C ILE A 114 16.58 2.65 35.80
N GLU A 115 15.52 3.21 36.41
CA GLU A 115 15.02 4.56 36.15
C GLU A 115 16.04 5.66 36.50
#